data_AF-A0A6A4DBU8-F1
#
_entry.id   AF-A0A6A4DBU8-F1
#
_cell.length_a   1.000
_cell.length_b   1.000
_cell.length_c   1.000
_cell.angle_alpha   90.00
_cell.angle_beta   90.00
_cell.angle_gamma   90.00
#
_symmetry.space_group_name_H-M   'P 1'
#
loop_
_entity.id
_entity.type
_entity.pdbx_description
1 polymer ?
#
loop_
_entity_poly.entity_id
_entity_poly.type
_entity_poly.pdbx_seq_one_letter_code
_entity_poly.pdbx_strand_id
1 'polypeptide(L)'
;MKKKRAVLRATEGMSEQEAARTQGIPRWTLNDWRKSVDDIFDYKGSEKTLSRTLERCELVPFGIELMKDTRRDSEVLTAKTMASSVRDVYPDWLESYIQGKKDTAY
;
A
#
# COMPACT_ATOMS: atom_id res chain seq x y z
N MET A 1 -7.13 -8.37 -3.55
CA MET A 1 -8.49 -8.13 -4.08
C MET A 1 -9.26 -9.42 -4.38
N LYS A 2 -8.58 -10.50 -4.79
CA LYS A 2 -9.12 -11.85 -5.05
C LYS A 2 -10.04 -12.37 -3.95
N LYS A 3 -9.68 -12.22 -2.67
CA LYS A 3 -10.52 -12.66 -1.55
C LYS A 3 -11.87 -11.93 -1.51
N LYS A 4 -11.88 -10.60 -1.70
CA LYS A 4 -13.13 -9.82 -1.78
C LYS A 4 -13.99 -10.25 -2.97
N ARG A 5 -13.39 -10.41 -4.16
CA ARG A 5 -14.10 -10.88 -5.37
C ARG A 5 -14.67 -12.28 -5.22
N ALA A 6 -13.90 -13.21 -4.61
CA ALA A 6 -14.35 -14.57 -4.37
C ALA A 6 -15.54 -14.61 -3.40
N VAL A 7 -15.49 -13.82 -2.33
CA VAL A 7 -16.60 -13.66 -1.38
C VAL A 7 -17.84 -13.08 -2.07
N LEU A 8 -17.68 -12.04 -2.89
CA LEU A 8 -18.79 -11.41 -3.61
C LEU A 8 -19.45 -12.40 -4.60
N ARG A 9 -18.65 -13.20 -5.33
CA ARG A 9 -19.18 -14.26 -6.21
C ARG A 9 -19.89 -15.37 -5.42
N ALA A 10 -19.30 -15.81 -4.30
CA ALA A 10 -19.86 -16.88 -3.49
C ALA A 10 -21.15 -16.49 -2.73
N THR A 11 -21.44 -15.18 -2.64
CA THR A 11 -22.59 -14.63 -1.93
C THR A 11 -23.58 -13.90 -2.85
N GLU A 12 -23.40 -14.06 -4.16
CA GLU A 12 -24.31 -13.57 -5.18
C GLU A 12 -25.65 -14.30 -5.08
N GLY A 13 -26.76 -13.56 -5.03
CA GLY A 13 -28.10 -14.13 -4.82
C GLY A 13 -28.42 -14.55 -3.38
N MET A 14 -27.47 -14.50 -2.44
CA MET A 14 -27.72 -14.80 -1.02
C MET A 14 -28.26 -13.59 -0.25
N SER A 15 -29.11 -13.87 0.73
CA SER A 15 -29.47 -12.86 1.75
C SER A 15 -28.23 -12.43 2.54
N GLU A 16 -28.19 -11.18 3.00
CA GLU A 16 -27.03 -10.65 3.75
C GLU A 16 -26.72 -11.46 5.01
N GLN A 17 -27.78 -11.95 5.67
CA GLN A 17 -27.70 -12.76 6.87
C GLN A 17 -27.05 -14.12 6.61
N GLU A 18 -27.37 -14.73 5.48
CA GLU A 18 -26.83 -16.02 5.07
C GLU A 18 -25.39 -15.87 4.57
N ALA A 19 -25.11 -14.85 3.76
CA ALA A 19 -23.76 -14.50 3.32
C ALA A 19 -22.79 -14.27 4.48
N ALA A 20 -23.22 -13.53 5.52
CA ALA A 20 -22.43 -13.26 6.70
C ALA A 20 -22.12 -14.54 7.51
N ARG A 21 -23.10 -15.44 7.63
CA ARG A 21 -22.92 -16.73 8.33
C ARG A 21 -21.98 -17.65 7.56
N THR A 22 -22.17 -17.77 6.25
CA THR A 22 -21.38 -18.67 5.39
C THR A 22 -19.92 -18.23 5.27
N GLN A 23 -19.67 -16.93 5.17
CA GLN A 23 -18.32 -16.39 4.96
C GLN A 23 -17.62 -15.99 6.28
N GLY A 24 -18.35 -15.93 7.40
CA GLY A 24 -17.83 -15.44 8.68
C GLY A 24 -17.45 -13.96 8.66
N ILE A 25 -18.04 -13.18 7.74
CA ILE A 25 -17.74 -11.75 7.56
C ILE A 25 -18.90 -10.93 8.13
N PRO A 26 -18.64 -9.86 8.90
CA PRO A 26 -19.69 -8.99 9.41
C PRO A 26 -20.58 -8.44 8.29
N ARG A 27 -21.89 -8.36 8.55
CA ARG A 27 -22.88 -7.85 7.58
C ARG A 27 -22.52 -6.48 7.03
N TRP A 28 -22.07 -5.58 7.90
CA TRP A 28 -21.70 -4.22 7.51
C TRP A 28 -20.56 -4.20 6.48
N THR A 29 -19.55 -5.07 6.67
CA THR A 29 -18.43 -5.23 5.74
C THR A 29 -18.88 -5.80 4.39
N LEU A 30 -19.79 -6.77 4.40
CA LEU A 30 -20.36 -7.30 3.15
C LEU A 30 -21.19 -6.25 2.41
N ASN A 31 -21.97 -5.44 3.12
CA ASN A 31 -22.77 -4.38 2.50
C ASN A 31 -21.88 -3.29 1.89
N ASP A 32 -20.83 -2.87 2.59
CA ASP A 32 -19.82 -1.94 2.06
C ASP A 32 -19.18 -2.45 0.76
N TRP A 33 -18.82 -3.74 0.71
CA TRP A 33 -18.28 -4.36 -0.50
C TRP A 33 -19.31 -4.50 -1.61
N ARG A 34 -20.58 -4.77 -1.28
CA ARG A 34 -21.69 -4.81 -2.25
C ARG A 34 -21.93 -3.45 -2.92
N LYS A 35 -21.80 -2.36 -2.17
CA LYS A 35 -21.90 -0.99 -2.73
C LYS A 35 -20.75 -0.63 -3.66
N SER A 36 -19.59 -1.26 -3.49
CA SER A 36 -18.38 -1.02 -4.27
C SER A 36 -18.05 -2.19 -5.22
N VAL A 37 -19.04 -2.99 -5.62
CA VAL A 37 -18.85 -4.16 -6.51
C VAL A 37 -18.13 -3.76 -7.79
N ASP A 38 -18.64 -2.76 -8.51
CA ASP A 38 -18.06 -2.35 -9.80
C ASP A 38 -16.61 -1.90 -9.64
N ASP A 39 -16.31 -1.04 -8.66
CA ASP A 39 -14.94 -0.61 -8.35
C ASP A 39 -14.03 -1.79 -7.97
N ILE A 40 -14.53 -2.74 -7.17
CA ILE A 40 -13.78 -3.93 -6.78
C ILE A 40 -13.48 -4.83 -7.97
N PHE A 41 -14.40 -4.98 -8.93
CA PHE A 41 -14.21 -5.83 -10.12
C PHE A 41 -13.38 -5.14 -11.21
N ASP A 42 -13.61 -3.85 -11.45
CA ASP A 42 -12.92 -3.05 -12.47
C ASP A 42 -11.48 -2.69 -12.09
N TYR A 43 -11.12 -2.79 -10.80
CA TYR A 43 -9.76 -2.53 -10.34
C TYR A 43 -8.73 -3.42 -11.05
N LYS A 44 -7.96 -2.83 -11.97
CA LYS A 44 -6.88 -3.47 -12.74
C LYS A 44 -5.49 -3.33 -12.10
N GLY A 45 -5.41 -2.64 -10.95
CA GLY A 45 -4.16 -2.41 -10.23
C GLY A 45 -3.62 -3.66 -9.51
N SER A 46 -2.40 -3.55 -8.97
CA SER A 46 -1.76 -4.68 -8.27
C SER A 46 -2.49 -5.01 -6.97
N GLU A 47 -2.68 -6.30 -6.67
CA GLU A 47 -3.37 -6.75 -5.46
C GLU A 47 -2.64 -6.45 -4.14
N LYS A 48 -1.41 -5.96 -4.22
CA LYS A 48 -0.65 -5.52 -3.06
C LYS A 48 -1.42 -4.36 -2.44
N THR A 49 -2.23 -4.70 -1.44
CA THR A 49 -2.73 -3.72 -0.50
C THR A 49 -1.47 -3.32 0.28
N LEU A 50 -0.78 -2.28 -0.20
CA LEU A 50 -0.14 -1.40 0.76
C LEU A 50 -1.31 -0.96 1.62
N SER A 51 -1.40 -1.54 2.82
CA SER A 51 -2.17 -0.92 3.89
C SER A 51 -1.70 0.52 3.90
N ARG A 52 -2.53 1.40 3.35
CA ARG A 52 -2.40 2.84 3.53
C ARG A 52 -2.80 3.11 4.98
N THR A 53 -2.09 2.49 5.90
CA THR A 53 -2.11 2.88 7.29
C THR A 53 -1.57 4.30 7.23
N LEU A 54 -2.48 5.24 7.48
CA LEU A 54 -2.25 6.68 7.44
C LEU A 54 -1.37 7.12 8.63
N GLU A 55 -0.47 6.26 9.10
CA GLU A 55 0.50 6.61 10.12
C GLU A 55 1.80 6.93 9.39
N ARG A 56 1.82 8.14 8.82
CA ARG A 56 2.99 8.77 8.20
C ARG A 56 3.76 7.83 7.27
N CYS A 57 3.29 7.72 6.03
CA CYS A 57 4.26 7.65 4.93
C CYS A 57 5.06 8.95 5.02
N GLU A 58 6.22 8.91 5.69
CA GLU A 58 7.21 9.97 5.55
C GLU A 58 7.47 10.06 4.05
N LEU A 59 6.95 11.13 3.43
CA LEU A 59 7.08 11.38 2.00
C LEU A 59 8.56 11.61 1.75
N VAL A 60 9.26 10.51 1.49
CA VAL A 60 10.61 10.54 0.99
C VAL A 60 10.53 11.18 -0.39
N PRO A 61 11.06 12.40 -0.59
CA PRO A 61 10.74 13.22 -1.77
C PRO A 61 11.25 12.60 -3.09
N PHE A 62 12.09 11.57 -3.02
CA PHE A 62 12.84 11.03 -4.16
C PHE A 62 12.50 9.58 -4.53
N GLY A 63 11.56 8.91 -3.85
CA GLY A 63 11.31 7.48 -4.08
C GLY A 63 10.93 7.12 -5.53
N ILE A 64 10.28 8.05 -6.25
CA ILE A 64 9.86 7.84 -7.64
C ILE A 64 10.97 8.20 -8.63
N GLU A 65 11.76 9.25 -8.35
CA GLU A 65 12.84 9.73 -9.24
C GLU A 65 14.05 8.80 -9.21
N LEU A 66 14.47 8.39 -8.00
CA LEU A 66 15.56 7.45 -7.80
C LEU A 66 15.31 6.11 -8.52
N MET A 67 14.06 5.62 -8.49
CA MET A 67 13.71 4.36 -9.17
C MET A 67 13.63 4.47 -10.70
N LYS A 68 13.49 5.68 -11.24
CA LYS A 68 13.35 5.91 -12.69
C LYS A 68 14.70 6.10 -13.38
N ASP A 69 15.61 6.85 -12.77
CA ASP A 69 16.92 7.14 -13.38
C ASP A 69 17.84 5.92 -13.40
N THR A 70 17.82 5.06 -12.37
CA THR A 70 18.70 3.87 -12.33
C THR A 70 18.28 2.75 -13.29
N ARG A 71 17.09 2.84 -13.92
CA ARG A 71 16.69 1.85 -14.95
C ARG A 71 17.41 2.07 -16.28
N ARG A 72 17.94 3.26 -16.54
CA ARG A 72 18.54 3.56 -17.84
C ARG A 72 20.01 3.18 -17.90
N ASP A 73 20.76 3.31 -16.80
CA ASP A 73 22.20 3.02 -16.80
C ASP A 73 22.68 2.31 -15.51
N SER A 74 22.87 0.99 -15.60
CA SER A 74 24.05 0.27 -15.07
C SER A 74 24.26 -0.17 -13.60
N GLU A 75 23.27 -0.21 -12.68
CA GLU A 75 23.49 -0.95 -11.41
C GLU A 75 22.24 -1.62 -10.82
N VAL A 76 22.41 -2.81 -10.22
CA VAL A 76 21.32 -3.50 -9.51
C VAL A 76 20.92 -2.64 -8.32
N LEU A 77 19.65 -2.19 -8.32
CA LEU A 77 19.02 -1.42 -7.25
C LEU A 77 19.04 -2.19 -5.92
N THR A 78 20.17 -2.12 -5.23
CA THR A 78 20.39 -2.72 -3.93
C THR A 78 20.14 -1.66 -2.85
N ALA A 79 19.72 -2.09 -1.66
CA ALA A 79 19.56 -1.20 -0.50
C ALA A 79 20.80 -0.32 -0.26
N LYS A 80 22.01 -0.86 -0.51
CA LYS A 80 23.28 -0.13 -0.42
C LYS A 80 23.36 1.02 -1.44
N THR A 81 23.09 0.76 -2.71
CA THR A 81 23.14 1.79 -3.77
C THR A 81 22.10 2.88 -3.51
N MET A 82 20.89 2.50 -3.09
CA MET A 82 19.87 3.47 -2.69
C MET A 82 20.34 4.32 -1.50
N ALA A 83 20.86 3.71 -0.44
CA ALA A 83 21.34 4.44 0.75
C ALA A 83 22.53 5.36 0.43
N SER A 84 23.44 4.97 -0.45
CA SER A 84 24.51 5.85 -0.92
C SER A 84 23.93 7.03 -1.72
N SER A 85 23.04 6.80 -2.67
CA SER A 85 22.44 7.89 -3.46
C SER A 85 21.68 8.89 -2.59
N VAL A 86 20.96 8.44 -1.56
CA VAL A 86 20.28 9.34 -0.63
C VAL A 86 21.28 10.22 0.13
N ARG A 87 22.40 9.64 0.58
CA ARG A 87 23.47 10.39 1.25
C ARG A 87 24.11 11.42 0.33
N ASP A 88 24.33 11.05 -0.94
CA ASP A 88 25.07 11.89 -1.88
C ASP A 88 24.20 13.00 -2.48
N VAL A 89 22.92 12.73 -2.75
CA VAL A 89 22.01 13.65 -3.44
C VAL A 89 21.17 14.48 -2.46
N TYR A 90 20.86 13.94 -1.28
CA TYR A 90 19.98 14.58 -0.30
C TYR A 90 20.55 14.58 1.13
N PRO A 91 21.78 15.09 1.36
CA PRO A 91 22.40 15.11 2.68
C PRO A 91 21.60 15.92 3.71
N ASP A 92 21.13 17.12 3.35
CA ASP A 92 20.38 18.01 4.26
C ASP A 92 19.05 17.39 4.72
N TRP A 93 18.35 16.70 3.82
CA TRP A 93 17.13 15.98 4.15
C TRP A 93 17.43 14.82 5.10
N LEU A 94 18.51 14.07 4.85
CA LEU A 94 18.91 12.96 5.70
C LEU A 94 19.29 13.42 7.10
N GLU A 95 19.99 14.55 7.24
CA GLU A 95 20.32 15.14 8.53
C GLU A 95 19.06 15.58 9.30
N SER A 96 18.14 16.28 8.63
CA SER A 96 16.86 16.68 9.20
C SER A 96 16.02 15.47 9.63
N TYR A 97 16.01 14.41 8.83
CA TYR A 97 15.35 13.14 9.13
C TYR A 97 15.91 12.47 10.40
N ILE A 98 17.24 12.38 10.49
CA ILE A 98 17.93 11.78 11.65
C ILE A 98 17.67 12.62 12.90
N GLN A 99 17.69 13.96 12.78
CA GLN A 99 17.44 14.86 13.89
C GLN A 99 16.00 14.71 14.42
N GLY A 100 15.01 14.67 13.54
CA GLY A 100 13.61 14.46 13.92
C GLY A 100 13.32 13.10 14.57
N LYS A 101 14.13 12.06 14.29
CA LYS A 101 14.04 10.74 14.93
C LYS A 101 14.70 10.70 16.31
N LYS A 102 15.69 11.55 16.59
CA LYS A 102 16.33 11.64 17.91
C LYS A 102 15.40 12.25 18.95
N ASP A 103 14.49 13.13 18.56
CA ASP A 103 13.58 13.84 19.46
C ASP A 103 12.40 12.97 19.97
N THR A 104 12.26 11.72 19.51
CA THR A 104 11.25 10.76 19.99
C THR A 104 11.73 9.85 21.11
N ALA A 105 12.89 10.12 21.72
CA ALA A 105 13.36 9.44 22.93
C ALA A 105 13.03 10.28 24.18
N TYR A 106 11.75 10.32 24.55
CA TYR A 106 11.29 10.74 25.88
C TYR A 106 10.25 9.76 26.40
#